data_AF-A0A3B4GLX2-F1
#
_entry.id   AF-A0A3B4GLX2-F1
#
_cell.length_a   1.000
_cell.length_b   1.000
_cell.length_c   1.000
_cell.angle_alpha   90.00
_cell.angle_beta   90.00
_cell.angle_gamma   90.00
#
_symmetry.space_group_name_H-M   'P 1'
#
loop_
_entity.id
_entity.type
_entity.pdbx_description
1 polymer ?
#
loop_
_entity_poly.entity_id
_entity_poly.type
_entity_poly.pdbx_seq_one_letter_code
_entity_poly.pdbx_strand_id
1 'polypeptide(L)'
;MLPPVTVSTVKRRIAGKSKAVFSDVQEDFCSVKKILSRFEEWRECYSESYHNAYISLCLPKLLNPIIRHQLLAWNPLKDTSGDFENLSWFTAVETFCHGHGHEELEHTDRQTLSSVIERTVVPKMTAYVELVWDPMSHQQSVCLTDVCHSLKEDYSVFEGEHSKPIKAFTEALVRRLRSCVDEDVFIPLYPKKFLEEASSPQRHFRDQQFWTAVKLLGNMGKWDLLLPESVLKELMLEKLLNRYLMTTLCSHTLSNNAVYACKKIADGLPPSWFKGESTCLPQLHNFRNHIVQKVHAICKQQPPTDPNTRAAVVDLLKVLSTIRCHDSIMAIAEKYHYEDAIYSHQLLNPETA
;
A
#
# COMPACT_ATOMS: atom_id res chain seq x y z
N MET A 1 -33.89 -4.64 -28.38
CA MET A 1 -32.98 -4.32 -27.25
C MET A 1 -31.55 -4.43 -27.75
N LEU A 2 -30.77 -3.35 -27.71
CA LEU A 2 -29.32 -3.44 -27.93
C LEU A 2 -28.72 -4.27 -26.77
N PRO A 3 -27.75 -5.17 -27.04
CA PRO A 3 -27.11 -5.94 -25.98
C PRO A 3 -26.42 -4.99 -24.99
N PRO A 4 -26.35 -5.37 -23.70
CA PRO A 4 -25.69 -4.54 -22.69
C PRO A 4 -24.24 -4.28 -23.10
N VAL A 5 -23.88 -3.01 -23.17
CA VAL A 5 -22.51 -2.60 -23.49
C VAL A 5 -21.61 -3.03 -22.34
N THR A 6 -20.82 -4.06 -22.56
CA THR A 6 -19.88 -4.56 -21.55
C THR A 6 -18.63 -3.67 -21.48
N VAL A 7 -17.94 -3.67 -20.33
CA VAL A 7 -16.67 -2.95 -20.15
C VAL A 7 -15.64 -3.34 -21.21
N SER A 8 -15.61 -4.61 -21.64
CA SER A 8 -14.70 -5.08 -22.69
C SER A 8 -15.05 -4.49 -24.07
N THR A 9 -16.34 -4.35 -24.38
CA THR A 9 -16.82 -3.68 -25.60
C THR A 9 -16.41 -2.20 -25.63
N VAL A 10 -16.55 -1.49 -24.50
CA VAL A 10 -16.12 -0.08 -24.40
C VAL A 10 -14.61 0.05 -24.57
N LYS A 11 -13.82 -0.80 -23.88
CA LYS A 11 -12.36 -0.81 -24.00
C LYS A 11 -11.91 -1.01 -25.45
N ARG A 12 -12.48 -1.98 -26.16
CA ARG A 12 -12.17 -2.23 -27.58
C ARG A 12 -12.50 -1.04 -28.47
N ARG A 13 -13.63 -0.36 -28.21
CA ARG A 13 -14.02 0.84 -28.95
C ARG A 13 -13.05 2.01 -28.71
N ILE A 14 -12.63 2.22 -27.47
CA ILE A 14 -11.63 3.24 -27.12
C ILE A 14 -10.31 2.94 -27.81
N ALA A 15 -9.84 1.69 -27.75
CA ALA A 15 -8.60 1.26 -28.42
C ALA A 15 -8.68 1.39 -29.96
N GLY A 16 -9.86 1.17 -30.56
CA GLY A 16 -10.08 1.41 -31.98
C GLY A 16 -9.96 2.89 -32.35
N LYS A 17 -10.65 3.75 -31.58
CA LYS A 17 -10.64 5.20 -31.81
C LYS A 17 -9.29 5.86 -31.53
N SER A 18 -8.52 5.34 -30.56
CA SER A 18 -7.21 5.92 -30.21
C SER A 18 -6.23 5.86 -31.37
N LYS A 19 -6.34 4.90 -32.30
CA LYS A 19 -5.48 4.79 -33.48
C LYS A 19 -5.55 6.00 -34.41
N ALA A 20 -6.65 6.74 -34.41
CA ALA A 20 -6.84 7.92 -35.26
C ALA A 20 -6.36 9.23 -34.60
N VAL A 21 -5.94 9.21 -33.32
CA VAL A 21 -5.61 10.45 -32.57
C VAL A 21 -4.38 11.17 -33.14
N PHE A 22 -3.45 10.44 -33.76
CA PHE A 22 -2.22 10.99 -34.33
C PHE A 22 -2.08 10.71 -35.84
N SER A 23 -3.19 10.46 -36.54
CA SER A 23 -3.14 10.09 -37.96
C SER A 23 -2.70 11.23 -38.89
N ASP A 24 -2.83 12.48 -38.43
CA ASP A 24 -2.48 13.71 -39.13
C ASP A 24 -1.14 14.31 -38.68
N VAL A 25 -0.47 13.69 -37.70
CA VAL A 25 0.84 14.13 -37.21
C VAL A 25 1.91 13.77 -38.23
N GLN A 26 2.83 14.71 -38.48
CA GLN A 26 3.98 14.46 -39.34
C GLN A 26 4.80 13.28 -38.84
N GLU A 27 5.34 12.51 -39.78
CA GLU A 27 6.02 11.25 -39.50
C GLU A 27 7.20 11.39 -38.52
N ASP A 28 7.90 12.53 -38.55
CA ASP A 28 9.05 12.82 -37.68
C ASP A 28 8.65 13.08 -36.22
N PHE A 29 7.38 13.42 -35.95
CA PHE A 29 6.89 13.81 -34.62
C PHE A 29 5.81 12.88 -34.08
N CYS A 30 5.53 11.76 -34.75
CA CYS A 30 4.47 10.83 -34.37
C CYS A 30 4.89 9.79 -33.31
N SER A 31 6.18 9.74 -32.93
CA SER A 31 6.68 8.77 -31.94
C SER A 31 7.77 9.38 -31.05
N VAL A 32 7.84 8.90 -29.81
CA VAL A 32 8.83 9.36 -28.82
C VAL A 32 10.26 9.15 -29.33
N LYS A 33 10.57 8.01 -29.93
CA LYS A 33 11.89 7.71 -30.49
C LYS A 33 12.33 8.72 -31.55
N LYS A 34 11.45 9.05 -32.51
CA LYS A 34 11.76 10.00 -33.60
C LYS A 34 11.93 11.43 -33.10
N ILE A 35 11.12 11.82 -32.11
CA ILE A 35 11.27 13.13 -31.46
C ILE A 35 12.63 13.20 -30.76
N LEU A 36 12.96 12.19 -29.95
CA LEU A 36 14.21 12.17 -29.19
C LEU A 36 15.45 12.11 -30.09
N SER A 37 15.42 11.44 -31.23
CA SER A 37 16.55 11.43 -32.16
C SER A 37 16.88 12.83 -32.70
N ARG A 38 15.89 13.72 -32.86
CA ARG A 38 16.14 15.12 -33.27
C ARG A 38 16.77 15.93 -32.14
N PHE A 39 16.39 15.68 -30.90
CA PHE A 39 16.99 16.31 -29.73
C PHE A 39 18.39 15.79 -29.45
N GLU A 40 18.65 14.51 -29.73
CA GLU A 40 19.98 13.91 -29.65
C GLU A 40 20.91 14.52 -30.70
N GLU A 41 20.48 14.64 -31.96
CA GLU A 41 21.22 15.34 -33.02
C GLU A 41 21.53 16.80 -32.62
N TRP A 42 20.55 17.50 -32.02
CA TRP A 42 20.76 18.86 -31.53
C TRP A 42 21.78 18.91 -30.38
N ARG A 43 21.67 17.99 -29.41
CA ARG A 43 22.60 17.89 -28.28
C ARG A 43 24.03 17.61 -28.74
N GLU A 44 24.22 16.74 -29.73
CA GLU A 44 25.53 16.39 -30.27
C GLU A 44 26.15 17.52 -31.11
N CYS A 45 25.39 18.12 -32.02
CA CYS A 45 25.91 19.13 -32.95
C CYS A 45 25.98 20.55 -32.36
N TYR A 46 25.10 20.87 -31.40
CA TYR A 46 24.99 22.22 -30.82
C TYR A 46 24.71 22.18 -29.31
N SER A 47 25.56 21.47 -28.57
CA SER A 47 25.44 21.26 -27.11
C SER A 47 25.15 22.54 -26.31
N GLU A 48 25.88 23.63 -26.54
CA GLU A 48 25.67 24.88 -25.80
C GLU A 48 24.23 25.41 -25.99
N SER A 49 23.73 25.39 -27.23
CA SER A 49 22.37 25.85 -27.52
C SER A 49 21.30 24.92 -26.92
N TYR A 50 21.55 23.61 -26.89
CA TYR A 50 20.64 22.64 -26.29
C TYR A 50 20.48 22.87 -24.78
N HIS A 51 21.60 23.00 -24.07
CA HIS A 51 21.59 23.20 -22.62
C HIS A 51 21.06 24.59 -22.23
N ASN A 52 21.44 25.64 -22.98
CA ASN A 52 20.91 26.99 -22.77
C ASN A 52 19.39 27.11 -23.02
N ALA A 53 18.82 26.21 -23.82
CA ALA A 53 17.37 26.13 -24.06
C ALA A 53 16.63 25.26 -23.03
N TYR A 54 17.33 24.67 -22.05
CA TYR A 54 16.77 23.83 -20.99
C TYR A 54 15.90 22.67 -21.52
N ILE A 55 16.34 22.03 -22.60
CA ILE A 55 15.55 21.03 -23.30
C ILE A 55 15.13 19.85 -22.41
N SER A 56 16.03 19.37 -21.53
CA SER A 56 15.74 18.31 -20.55
C SER A 56 14.48 18.60 -19.71
N LEU A 57 14.27 19.86 -19.32
CA LEU A 57 13.10 20.31 -18.55
C LEU A 57 11.81 20.39 -19.40
N CYS A 58 11.95 20.55 -20.72
CA CYS A 58 10.85 20.65 -21.67
C CYS A 58 10.36 19.28 -22.18
N LEU A 59 11.27 18.30 -22.31
CA LEU A 59 10.97 16.96 -22.85
C LEU A 59 9.77 16.28 -22.17
N PRO A 60 9.64 16.26 -20.82
CA PRO A 60 8.48 15.66 -20.16
C PRO A 60 7.14 16.27 -20.58
N LYS A 61 7.11 17.56 -20.92
CA LYS A 61 5.89 18.25 -21.39
C LYS A 61 5.62 17.91 -22.85
N LEU A 62 6.66 17.87 -23.68
CA LEU A 62 6.56 17.58 -25.11
C LEU A 62 6.11 16.14 -25.38
N LEU A 63 6.70 15.17 -24.68
CA LEU A 63 6.42 13.75 -24.88
C LEU A 63 5.07 13.31 -24.27
N ASN A 64 4.53 14.11 -23.35
CA ASN A 64 3.35 13.79 -22.55
C ASN A 64 2.15 13.26 -23.36
N PRO A 65 1.71 13.92 -24.46
CA PRO A 65 0.52 13.49 -25.19
C PRO A 65 0.69 12.09 -25.81
N ILE A 66 1.87 11.81 -26.36
CA ILE A 66 2.18 10.52 -27.01
C ILE A 66 2.31 9.43 -25.95
N ILE A 67 3.00 9.69 -24.84
CA ILE A 67 3.16 8.71 -23.76
C ILE A 67 1.81 8.39 -23.12
N ARG A 68 0.97 9.40 -22.84
CA ARG A 68 -0.39 9.16 -22.30
C ARG A 68 -1.25 8.33 -23.23
N HIS A 69 -1.12 8.51 -24.54
CA HIS A 69 -1.79 7.68 -25.53
C HIS A 69 -1.31 6.23 -25.48
N GLN A 70 0.01 5.99 -25.43
CA GLN A 70 0.57 4.64 -25.30
C GLN A 70 0.16 3.98 -23.98
N LEU A 71 0.09 4.77 -22.91
CA LEU A 71 -0.33 4.29 -21.61
C LEU A 71 -1.79 3.84 -21.59
N LEU A 72 -2.69 4.24 -22.50
CA LEU A 72 -4.15 4.02 -22.39
C LEU A 72 -4.57 2.61 -21.91
N ALA A 73 -3.94 1.56 -22.43
CA ALA A 73 -4.27 0.17 -22.08
C ALA A 73 -3.69 -0.31 -20.73
N TRP A 74 -2.61 0.32 -20.26
CA TRP A 74 -1.92 -0.04 -19.03
C TRP A 74 -2.82 0.16 -17.79
N ASN A 75 -2.73 -0.74 -16.82
CA ASN A 75 -3.54 -0.70 -15.61
C ASN A 75 -2.70 -1.05 -14.38
N PRO A 76 -2.46 -0.09 -13.45
CA PRO A 76 -1.63 -0.33 -12.27
C PRO A 76 -2.28 -1.24 -11.22
N LEU A 77 -3.53 -1.69 -11.42
CA LEU A 77 -4.29 -2.48 -10.43
C LEU A 77 -4.41 -3.98 -10.77
N LYS A 78 -3.80 -4.48 -11.85
CA LYS A 78 -4.04 -5.87 -12.33
C LYS A 78 -2.80 -6.73 -12.53
N ASP A 79 -1.65 -6.14 -12.81
CA ASP A 79 -0.43 -6.89 -13.13
C ASP A 79 0.69 -6.43 -12.19
N THR A 80 1.35 -7.38 -11.53
CA THR A 80 2.33 -7.16 -10.43
C THR A 80 3.73 -6.75 -10.91
N SER A 81 3.94 -6.60 -12.22
CA SER A 81 5.26 -6.26 -12.77
C SER A 81 5.15 -5.46 -14.07
N GLY A 82 5.64 -4.21 -14.07
CA GLY A 82 6.37 -3.62 -15.19
C GLY A 82 5.74 -3.51 -16.59
N ASP A 83 4.41 -3.45 -16.72
CA ASP A 83 3.81 -3.41 -18.07
C ASP A 83 4.07 -2.11 -18.85
N PHE A 84 4.38 -1.00 -18.17
CA PHE A 84 4.66 0.25 -18.89
C PHE A 84 6.10 0.33 -19.39
N GLU A 85 7.05 -0.37 -18.77
CA GLU A 85 8.45 -0.43 -19.20
C GLU A 85 8.60 -1.14 -20.54
N ASN A 86 7.69 -2.07 -20.84
CA ASN A 86 7.58 -2.74 -22.12
C ASN A 86 7.08 -1.82 -23.26
N LEU A 87 6.60 -0.62 -22.96
CA LEU A 87 6.10 0.31 -23.96
C LEU A 87 7.27 1.02 -24.65
N SER A 88 7.15 1.19 -25.97
CA SER A 88 8.21 1.77 -26.81
C SER A 88 8.74 3.13 -26.35
N TRP A 89 7.92 3.93 -25.67
CA TRP A 89 8.35 5.22 -25.15
C TRP A 89 9.40 5.08 -24.04
N PHE A 90 9.30 4.04 -23.20
CA PHE A 90 10.17 3.86 -22.04
C PHE A 90 11.60 3.61 -22.50
N THR A 91 11.81 2.58 -23.32
CA THR A 91 13.13 2.27 -23.90
C THR A 91 13.71 3.45 -24.68
N ALA A 92 12.87 4.22 -25.39
CA ALA A 92 13.33 5.40 -26.12
C ALA A 92 13.86 6.51 -25.20
N VAL A 93 13.16 6.79 -24.09
CA VAL A 93 13.60 7.79 -23.10
C VAL A 93 14.81 7.27 -22.32
N GLU A 94 14.80 6.02 -21.92
CA GLU A 94 15.93 5.38 -21.23
C GLU A 94 17.20 5.44 -22.09
N THR A 95 17.12 5.08 -23.37
CA THR A 95 18.25 5.18 -24.32
C THR A 95 18.74 6.62 -24.46
N PHE A 96 17.83 7.60 -24.49
CA PHE A 96 18.19 9.01 -24.58
C PHE A 96 18.92 9.54 -23.33
N CYS A 97 18.64 8.95 -22.16
CA CYS A 97 19.24 9.32 -20.87
C CYS A 97 20.51 8.54 -20.53
N HIS A 98 20.65 7.30 -21.03
CA HIS A 98 21.69 6.35 -20.58
C HIS A 98 22.30 5.51 -21.71
N GLY A 99 22.12 5.88 -22.98
CA GLY A 99 22.69 5.16 -24.12
C GLY A 99 24.22 5.20 -24.17
N HIS A 100 24.82 4.51 -25.13
CA HIS A 100 26.27 4.56 -25.35
C HIS A 100 26.72 5.98 -25.77
N GLY A 101 27.85 6.45 -25.21
CA GLY A 101 28.39 7.80 -25.48
C GLY A 101 27.91 8.89 -24.51
N HIS A 102 27.08 8.54 -23.52
CA HIS A 102 26.42 9.49 -22.60
C HIS A 102 27.11 9.61 -21.22
N GLU A 103 28.40 9.26 -21.13
CA GLU A 103 29.20 9.31 -19.90
C GLU A 103 29.38 10.74 -19.36
N GLU A 104 29.31 11.74 -20.24
CA GLU A 104 29.44 13.17 -19.93
C GLU A 104 28.09 13.91 -19.79
N LEU A 105 26.95 13.20 -19.82
CA LEU A 105 25.65 13.86 -19.72
C LEU A 105 25.52 14.71 -18.46
N GLU A 106 24.96 15.90 -18.64
CA GLU A 106 24.54 16.72 -17.52
C GLU A 106 23.53 15.95 -16.66
N HIS A 107 23.57 16.23 -15.35
CA HIS A 107 22.67 15.63 -14.38
C HIS A 107 21.19 15.81 -14.75
N THR A 108 20.84 16.94 -15.38
CA THR A 108 19.46 17.24 -15.79
C THR A 108 18.94 16.31 -16.88
N ASP A 109 19.80 15.93 -17.84
CA ASP A 109 19.45 14.99 -18.90
C ASP A 109 19.21 13.57 -18.34
N ARG A 110 20.07 13.11 -17.41
CA ARG A 110 19.92 11.80 -16.74
C ARG A 110 18.61 11.68 -15.96
N GLN A 111 18.12 12.79 -15.41
CA GLN A 111 16.85 12.84 -14.67
C GLN A 111 15.60 12.95 -15.56
N THR A 112 15.76 13.01 -16.89
CA THR A 112 14.63 13.15 -17.82
C THR A 112 13.66 11.98 -17.71
N LEU A 113 14.16 10.74 -17.55
CA LEU A 113 13.30 9.56 -17.40
C LEU A 113 12.39 9.68 -16.17
N SER A 114 12.95 9.98 -15.00
CA SER A 114 12.19 10.17 -13.76
C SER A 114 11.16 11.30 -13.92
N SER A 115 11.57 12.42 -14.52
CA SER A 115 10.66 13.55 -14.81
C SER A 115 9.53 13.20 -15.77
N VAL A 116 9.78 12.35 -16.77
CA VAL A 116 8.75 11.84 -17.69
C VAL A 116 7.77 10.95 -16.95
N ILE A 117 8.26 10.02 -16.13
CA ILE A 117 7.43 9.11 -15.32
C ILE A 117 6.51 9.92 -14.39
N GLU A 118 7.07 10.88 -13.65
CA GLU A 118 6.31 11.76 -12.76
C GLU A 118 5.19 12.53 -13.48
N ARG A 119 5.42 12.94 -14.73
CA ARG A 119 4.45 13.75 -15.48
C ARG A 119 3.46 12.93 -16.30
N THR A 120 3.65 11.62 -16.43
CA THR A 120 2.81 10.77 -17.30
C THR A 120 2.22 9.55 -16.60
N VAL A 121 3.04 8.79 -15.88
CA VAL A 121 2.65 7.57 -15.17
C VAL A 121 1.91 7.92 -13.87
N VAL A 122 2.48 8.79 -13.03
CA VAL A 122 1.89 9.18 -11.73
C VAL A 122 0.50 9.83 -11.87
N PRO A 123 0.23 10.75 -12.82
CA PRO A 123 -1.11 11.30 -13.01
C PRO A 123 -2.12 10.23 -13.44
N LYS A 124 -1.67 9.24 -14.22
CA LYS A 124 -2.52 8.11 -14.59
C LYS A 124 -2.84 7.25 -13.37
N MET A 125 -1.86 6.92 -12.54
CA MET A 125 -2.08 6.19 -11.28
C MET A 125 -3.03 6.96 -10.34
N THR A 126 -2.89 8.29 -10.27
CA THR A 126 -3.80 9.17 -9.50
C THR A 126 -5.26 8.98 -9.95
N ALA A 127 -5.52 8.97 -11.26
CA ALA A 127 -6.87 8.72 -11.76
C ALA A 127 -7.39 7.31 -11.40
N TYR A 128 -6.52 6.29 -11.34
CA TYR A 128 -6.93 4.96 -10.86
C TYR A 128 -7.28 4.98 -9.38
N VAL A 129 -6.49 5.66 -8.54
CA VAL A 129 -6.77 5.83 -7.11
C VAL A 129 -8.12 6.49 -6.89
N GLU A 130 -8.43 7.54 -7.65
CA GLU A 130 -9.65 8.33 -7.48
C GLU A 130 -10.91 7.64 -8.02
N LEU A 131 -10.79 6.86 -9.11
CA LEU A 131 -11.96 6.40 -9.86
C LEU A 131 -12.18 4.89 -9.87
N VAL A 132 -11.16 4.08 -9.56
CA VAL A 132 -11.19 2.64 -9.81
C VAL A 132 -10.75 1.81 -8.60
N TRP A 133 -9.74 2.28 -7.87
CA TRP A 133 -9.15 1.52 -6.78
C TRP A 133 -10.13 1.35 -5.62
N ASP A 134 -10.24 0.09 -5.20
CA ASP A 134 -10.93 -0.34 -4.00
C ASP A 134 -9.91 -0.70 -2.90
N PRO A 135 -9.80 0.11 -1.83
CA PRO A 135 -8.93 -0.20 -0.69
C PRO A 135 -9.24 -1.54 0.01
N MET A 136 -10.47 -2.06 -0.13
CA MET A 136 -10.86 -3.37 0.40
C MET A 136 -10.35 -4.53 -0.48
N SER A 137 -9.90 -4.26 -1.70
CA SER A 137 -9.34 -5.24 -2.60
C SER A 137 -7.85 -5.45 -2.32
N HIS A 138 -7.51 -6.64 -1.83
CA HIS A 138 -6.12 -7.01 -1.55
C HIS A 138 -5.28 -6.99 -2.82
N GLN A 139 -5.74 -7.63 -3.90
CA GLN A 139 -5.01 -7.70 -5.16
C GLN A 139 -4.71 -6.31 -5.73
N GLN A 140 -5.72 -5.43 -5.77
CA GLN A 140 -5.51 -4.08 -6.31
C GLN A 140 -4.54 -3.27 -5.44
N SER A 141 -4.65 -3.40 -4.12
CA SER A 141 -3.75 -2.70 -3.19
C SER A 141 -2.30 -3.17 -3.36
N VAL A 142 -2.07 -4.48 -3.46
CA VAL A 142 -0.75 -5.06 -3.72
C VAL A 142 -0.18 -4.58 -5.06
N CYS A 143 -0.92 -4.75 -6.17
CA CYS A 143 -0.43 -4.30 -7.48
C CYS A 143 -0.05 -2.81 -7.49
N LEU A 144 -0.88 -1.96 -6.86
CA LEU A 144 -0.62 -0.53 -6.85
C LEU A 144 0.58 -0.17 -5.98
N THR A 145 0.73 -0.79 -4.81
CA THR A 145 1.90 -0.57 -3.94
C THR A 145 3.17 -1.09 -4.58
N ASP A 146 3.13 -2.23 -5.26
CA ASP A 146 4.28 -2.80 -5.96
C ASP A 146 4.79 -1.85 -7.04
N VAL A 147 3.89 -1.29 -7.86
CA VAL A 147 4.25 -0.25 -8.84
C VAL A 147 4.88 0.96 -8.14
N CYS A 148 4.33 1.42 -7.02
CA CYS A 148 4.92 2.54 -6.27
C CYS A 148 6.31 2.23 -5.71
N HIS A 149 6.55 1.00 -5.23
CA HIS A 149 7.85 0.56 -4.75
C HIS A 149 8.87 0.48 -5.88
N SER A 150 8.54 -0.13 -7.02
CA SER A 150 9.42 -0.11 -8.20
C SER A 150 9.73 1.31 -8.66
N LEU A 151 8.72 2.19 -8.68
CA LEU A 151 8.94 3.59 -9.03
C LEU A 151 9.93 4.30 -8.08
N LYS A 152 9.87 3.97 -6.79
CA LYS A 152 10.76 4.50 -5.76
C LYS A 152 12.18 3.96 -5.87
N GLU A 153 12.32 2.66 -6.00
CA GLU A 153 13.61 1.97 -5.96
C GLU A 153 14.39 2.11 -7.28
N ASP A 154 13.71 2.00 -8.43
CA ASP A 154 14.36 1.93 -9.73
C ASP A 154 14.54 3.31 -10.40
N TYR A 155 13.69 4.30 -10.04
CA TYR A 155 13.63 5.59 -10.74
C TYR A 155 13.68 6.81 -9.81
N SER A 156 13.94 6.60 -8.50
CA SER A 156 13.96 7.65 -7.46
C SER A 156 12.70 8.52 -7.45
N VAL A 157 11.57 7.98 -7.93
CA VAL A 157 10.27 8.68 -7.84
C VAL A 157 9.83 8.62 -6.37
N PHE A 158 9.23 9.68 -5.85
CA PHE A 158 8.90 9.81 -4.40
C PHE A 158 10.08 10.09 -3.47
N GLU A 159 11.31 10.23 -3.97
CA GLU A 159 12.45 10.67 -3.16
C GLU A 159 12.59 12.21 -3.14
N GLY A 160 13.07 12.75 -2.02
CA GLY A 160 13.32 14.19 -1.89
C GLY A 160 12.06 15.06 -1.86
N GLU A 161 12.11 16.21 -2.53
CA GLU A 161 10.98 17.14 -2.56
C GLU A 161 9.89 16.66 -3.54
N HIS A 162 8.70 16.38 -3.02
CA HIS A 162 7.60 15.90 -3.85
C HIS A 162 7.16 16.96 -4.88
N SER A 163 7.21 16.58 -6.16
CA SER A 163 6.66 17.36 -7.25
C SER A 163 5.12 17.44 -7.18
N LYS A 164 4.52 18.34 -7.96
CA LYS A 164 3.06 18.51 -7.98
C LYS A 164 2.28 17.22 -8.32
N PRO A 165 2.69 16.40 -9.32
CA PRO A 165 2.05 15.10 -9.58
C PRO A 165 2.12 14.15 -8.39
N ILE A 166 3.27 14.07 -7.73
CA ILE A 166 3.46 13.20 -6.56
C ILE A 166 2.58 13.66 -5.40
N LYS A 167 2.56 14.97 -5.08
CA LYS A 167 1.69 15.53 -4.04
C LYS A 167 0.22 15.19 -4.30
N ALA A 168 -0.25 15.40 -5.54
CA ALA A 168 -1.62 15.07 -5.93
C ALA A 168 -1.95 13.57 -5.78
N PHE A 169 -1.00 12.69 -6.14
CA PHE A 169 -1.16 11.25 -5.96
C PHE A 169 -1.26 10.86 -4.48
N THR A 170 -0.35 11.35 -3.64
CA THR A 170 -0.36 11.12 -2.18
C THR A 170 -1.65 11.63 -1.55
N GLU A 171 -2.11 12.84 -1.91
CA GLU A 171 -3.38 13.39 -1.44
C GLU A 171 -4.59 12.55 -1.86
N ALA A 172 -4.61 12.06 -3.11
CA ALA A 172 -5.67 11.18 -3.60
C ALA A 172 -5.71 9.86 -2.82
N LEU A 173 -4.55 9.25 -2.54
CA LEU A 173 -4.45 8.03 -1.74
C LEU A 173 -5.01 8.24 -0.33
N VAL A 174 -4.54 9.27 0.37
CA VAL A 174 -4.97 9.59 1.73
C VAL A 174 -6.47 9.87 1.77
N ARG A 175 -6.98 10.64 0.80
CA ARG A 175 -8.41 10.95 0.68
C ARG A 175 -9.24 9.67 0.48
N ARG A 176 -8.79 8.77 -0.42
CA ARG A 176 -9.50 7.52 -0.72
C ARG A 176 -9.50 6.56 0.47
N LEU A 177 -8.37 6.39 1.16
CA LEU A 177 -8.27 5.59 2.38
C LEU A 177 -9.15 6.14 3.50
N ARG A 178 -9.17 7.47 3.69
CA ARG A 178 -10.00 8.13 4.70
C ARG A 178 -11.49 7.95 4.42
N SER A 179 -11.93 8.20 3.18
CA SER A 179 -13.32 7.93 2.76
C SER A 179 -13.69 6.47 2.98
N CYS A 180 -12.81 5.51 2.67
CA CYS A 180 -13.10 4.10 2.90
C CYS A 180 -13.32 3.77 4.40
N VAL A 181 -12.52 4.34 5.30
CA VAL A 181 -12.71 4.13 6.75
C VAL A 181 -13.96 4.83 7.29
N ASP A 182 -14.24 6.03 6.80
CA ASP A 182 -15.34 6.84 7.32
C ASP A 182 -16.71 6.42 6.73
N GLU A 183 -16.74 5.90 5.50
CA GLU A 183 -17.98 5.63 4.74
C GLU A 183 -18.24 4.14 4.47
N ASP A 184 -17.19 3.32 4.23
CA ASP A 184 -17.36 1.92 3.82
C ASP A 184 -17.20 0.91 5.00
N VAL A 185 -16.54 1.29 6.08
CA VAL A 185 -16.36 0.42 7.25
C VAL A 185 -17.60 0.45 8.14
N PHE A 186 -18.27 -0.69 8.26
CA PHE A 186 -19.43 -0.83 9.12
C PHE A 186 -19.43 -2.17 9.87
N ILE A 187 -19.31 -2.14 11.20
CA ILE A 187 -19.47 -3.33 12.04
C ILE A 187 -20.71 -3.16 12.92
N PRO A 188 -21.79 -3.92 12.69
CA PRO A 188 -23.04 -3.75 13.43
C PRO A 188 -22.91 -4.21 14.89
N LEU A 189 -23.53 -3.44 15.78
CA LEU A 189 -23.65 -3.79 17.20
C LEU A 189 -24.99 -4.48 17.44
N TYR A 190 -24.94 -5.74 17.86
CA TYR A 190 -26.12 -6.54 18.20
C TYR A 190 -26.22 -6.82 19.70
N PRO A 191 -27.43 -6.85 20.28
CA PRO A 191 -27.66 -7.36 21.63
C PRO A 191 -27.13 -8.79 21.81
N LYS A 192 -26.60 -9.11 23.01
CA LYS A 192 -25.95 -10.40 23.32
C LYS A 192 -26.80 -11.62 22.94
N LYS A 193 -28.12 -11.57 23.17
CA LYS A 193 -29.06 -12.64 22.80
C LYS A 193 -28.98 -13.09 21.34
N PHE A 194 -28.64 -12.19 20.41
CA PHE A 194 -28.50 -12.52 18.99
C PHE A 194 -27.11 -13.05 18.63
N LEU A 195 -26.17 -13.06 19.58
CA LEU A 195 -24.77 -13.43 19.36
C LEU A 195 -24.37 -14.71 20.11
N GLU A 196 -25.24 -15.19 21.01
CA GLU A 196 -25.03 -16.40 21.80
C GLU A 196 -24.99 -17.65 20.92
N GLU A 197 -25.91 -17.76 19.96
CA GLU A 197 -25.94 -18.86 19.00
C GLU A 197 -24.86 -18.70 17.94
N ALA A 198 -24.03 -19.73 17.74
CA ALA A 198 -22.96 -19.72 16.75
C ALA A 198 -23.47 -19.64 15.30
N SER A 199 -24.66 -20.19 15.03
CA SER A 199 -25.34 -20.19 13.74
C SER A 199 -26.16 -18.93 13.46
N SER A 200 -26.13 -17.94 14.36
CA SER A 200 -26.91 -16.72 14.21
C SER A 200 -26.46 -15.92 12.98
N PRO A 201 -27.39 -15.53 12.09
CA PRO A 201 -27.04 -14.71 10.93
C PRO A 201 -26.49 -13.34 11.33
N GLN A 202 -26.92 -12.77 12.45
CA GLN A 202 -26.39 -11.51 12.99
C GLN A 202 -24.92 -11.66 13.39
N ARG A 203 -24.57 -12.79 14.03
CA ARG A 203 -23.19 -13.09 14.40
C ARG A 203 -22.31 -13.26 13.16
N HIS A 204 -22.76 -14.04 12.17
CA HIS A 204 -22.03 -14.26 10.91
C HIS A 204 -21.79 -12.95 10.16
N PHE A 205 -22.83 -12.12 10.00
CA PHE A 205 -22.69 -10.85 9.30
C PHE A 205 -21.72 -9.91 10.00
N ARG A 206 -21.82 -9.75 11.33
CA ARG A 206 -20.86 -8.96 12.11
C ARG A 206 -19.43 -9.47 11.95
N ASP A 207 -19.22 -10.79 12.07
CA ASP A 207 -17.89 -11.38 11.98
C ASP A 207 -17.29 -11.18 10.58
N GLN A 208 -18.10 -11.26 9.52
CA GLN A 208 -17.67 -10.94 8.15
C GLN A 208 -17.25 -9.47 8.02
N GLN A 209 -18.00 -8.54 8.59
CA GLN A 209 -17.64 -7.12 8.60
C GLN A 209 -16.35 -6.86 9.39
N PHE A 210 -16.20 -7.52 10.55
CA PHE A 210 -14.97 -7.46 11.35
C PHE A 210 -13.75 -7.92 10.54
N TRP A 211 -13.83 -9.07 9.88
CA TRP A 211 -12.72 -9.58 9.07
C TRP A 211 -12.43 -8.72 7.83
N THR A 212 -13.47 -8.07 7.28
CA THR A 212 -13.30 -7.09 6.20
C THR A 212 -12.51 -5.88 6.68
N ALA A 213 -12.80 -5.37 7.88
CA ALA A 213 -12.05 -4.28 8.50
C ALA A 213 -10.62 -4.68 8.88
N VAL A 214 -10.39 -5.90 9.38
CA VAL A 214 -9.02 -6.42 9.62
C VAL A 214 -8.23 -6.53 8.32
N LYS A 215 -8.85 -6.99 7.22
CA LYS A 215 -8.23 -7.00 5.89
C LYS A 215 -7.87 -5.59 5.42
N LEU A 216 -8.75 -4.62 5.62
CA LEU A 216 -8.46 -3.21 5.30
C LEU A 216 -7.24 -2.71 6.05
N LEU A 217 -7.13 -3.00 7.35
CA LEU A 217 -5.96 -2.65 8.16
C LEU A 217 -4.67 -3.20 7.53
N GLY A 218 -4.64 -4.48 7.17
CA GLY A 218 -3.49 -5.08 6.49
C GLY A 218 -3.22 -4.53 5.07
N ASN A 219 -4.23 -4.01 4.37
CA ASN A 219 -4.04 -3.32 3.10
C ASN A 219 -3.48 -1.91 3.30
N MET A 220 -3.90 -1.20 4.34
CA MET A 220 -3.35 0.11 4.70
C MET A 220 -1.88 0.02 5.09
N GLY A 221 -1.48 -1.05 5.81
CA GLY A 221 -0.09 -1.25 6.21
C GLY A 221 0.90 -1.37 5.04
N LYS A 222 0.44 -1.75 3.83
CA LYS A 222 1.30 -1.84 2.63
C LYS A 222 1.75 -0.48 2.11
N TRP A 223 1.13 0.60 2.57
CA TRP A 223 1.49 1.96 2.21
C TRP A 223 2.60 2.53 3.12
N ASP A 224 3.13 1.72 4.03
CA ASP A 224 4.32 2.07 4.81
C ASP A 224 5.49 2.45 3.88
N LEU A 225 6.31 3.40 4.32
CA LEU A 225 7.41 3.98 3.54
C LEU A 225 7.00 4.76 2.27
N LEU A 226 5.71 4.78 1.90
CA LEU A 226 5.14 5.56 0.78
C LEU A 226 4.25 6.71 1.27
N LEU A 227 3.53 6.54 2.38
CA LEU A 227 2.73 7.58 3.02
C LEU A 227 3.34 8.05 4.34
N PRO A 228 3.05 9.28 4.78
CA PRO A 228 3.48 9.76 6.09
C PRO A 228 2.97 8.86 7.23
N GLU A 229 3.87 8.45 8.11
CA GLU A 229 3.58 7.54 9.23
C GLU A 229 2.46 8.06 10.12
N SER A 230 2.41 9.38 10.38
CA SER A 230 1.35 10.02 11.16
C SER A 230 -0.05 9.80 10.58
N VAL A 231 -0.17 9.85 9.25
CA VAL A 231 -1.44 9.63 8.55
C VAL A 231 -1.86 8.17 8.63
N LEU A 232 -0.92 7.23 8.44
CA LEU A 232 -1.21 5.81 8.56
C LEU A 232 -1.59 5.42 10.00
N LYS A 233 -0.89 5.95 11.00
CA LYS A 233 -1.22 5.74 12.42
C LYS A 233 -2.61 6.30 12.76
N GLU A 234 -2.96 7.50 12.30
CA GLU A 234 -4.31 8.07 12.46
C GLU A 234 -5.37 7.13 11.87
N LEU A 235 -5.21 6.72 10.60
CA LEU A 235 -6.21 5.89 9.91
C LEU A 235 -6.31 4.48 10.51
N MET A 236 -5.18 3.79 10.69
CA MET A 236 -5.14 2.38 11.09
C MET A 236 -5.40 2.21 12.58
N LEU A 237 -4.76 3.00 13.44
CA LEU A 237 -4.82 2.78 14.89
C LEU A 237 -5.98 3.51 15.53
N GLU A 238 -6.19 4.79 15.19
CA GLU A 238 -7.22 5.60 15.83
C GLU A 238 -8.59 5.36 15.18
N LYS A 239 -8.68 5.56 13.86
CA LYS A 239 -9.96 5.52 13.15
C LYS A 239 -10.46 4.12 12.80
N LEU A 240 -9.58 3.12 12.68
CA LEU A 240 -9.99 1.75 12.34
C LEU A 240 -9.93 0.81 13.54
N LEU A 241 -8.74 0.60 14.13
CA LEU A 241 -8.56 -0.31 15.26
C LEU A 241 -9.36 0.13 16.48
N ASN A 242 -9.08 1.31 17.02
CA ASN A 242 -9.70 1.78 18.26
C ASN A 242 -11.21 2.07 18.10
N ARG A 243 -11.62 2.66 16.97
CA ARG A 243 -13.03 3.02 16.74
C ARG A 243 -13.94 1.83 16.40
N TYR A 244 -13.48 0.89 15.57
CA TYR A 244 -14.34 -0.19 15.04
C TYR A 244 -13.96 -1.59 15.55
N LEU A 245 -12.68 -1.96 15.49
CA LEU A 245 -12.25 -3.34 15.79
C LEU A 245 -12.28 -3.64 17.30
N MET A 246 -11.83 -2.71 18.14
CA MET A 246 -11.71 -2.91 19.58
C MET A 246 -13.04 -3.26 20.25
N THR A 247 -14.14 -2.62 19.85
CA THR A 247 -15.48 -2.91 20.39
C THR A 247 -15.88 -4.36 20.17
N THR A 248 -15.56 -4.92 19.00
CA THR A 248 -15.87 -6.31 18.65
C THR A 248 -14.94 -7.29 19.35
N LEU A 249 -13.64 -6.98 19.42
CA LEU A 249 -12.63 -7.78 20.13
C LEU A 249 -12.98 -7.94 21.62
N CYS A 250 -13.37 -6.85 22.28
CA CYS A 250 -13.76 -6.86 23.69
C CYS A 250 -15.07 -7.62 23.95
N SER A 251 -15.82 -8.02 22.93
CA SER A 251 -17.02 -8.82 23.10
C SER A 251 -16.67 -10.30 23.37
N HIS A 252 -17.26 -10.89 24.42
CA HIS A 252 -17.06 -12.31 24.74
C HIS A 252 -17.56 -13.28 23.66
N THR A 253 -18.25 -12.78 22.64
CA THR A 253 -18.88 -13.58 21.57
C THR A 253 -17.93 -13.95 20.43
N LEU A 254 -16.69 -13.40 20.42
CA LEU A 254 -15.63 -13.77 19.48
C LEU A 254 -14.76 -14.93 20.00
N SER A 255 -15.23 -15.70 20.99
CA SER A 255 -14.36 -16.48 21.89
C SER A 255 -13.53 -17.60 21.26
N ASN A 256 -13.80 -18.05 20.03
CA ASN A 256 -12.98 -19.07 19.36
C ASN A 256 -12.00 -18.51 18.32
N ASN A 257 -12.12 -17.22 17.97
CA ASN A 257 -11.28 -16.55 16.96
C ASN A 257 -10.53 -15.34 17.51
N ALA A 258 -10.70 -14.97 18.78
CA ALA A 258 -10.11 -13.76 19.35
C ALA A 258 -8.56 -13.76 19.33
N VAL A 259 -7.91 -14.90 19.62
CA VAL A 259 -6.45 -15.02 19.54
C VAL A 259 -5.98 -14.85 18.09
N TYR A 260 -6.63 -15.53 17.15
CA TYR A 260 -6.36 -15.39 15.73
C TYR A 260 -6.59 -13.96 15.21
N ALA A 261 -7.63 -13.28 15.69
CA ALA A 261 -7.91 -11.88 15.38
C ALA A 261 -6.81 -10.95 15.91
N CYS A 262 -6.34 -11.15 17.15
CA CYS A 262 -5.22 -10.38 17.70
C CYS A 262 -3.96 -10.57 16.85
N LYS A 263 -3.67 -11.81 16.44
CA LYS A 263 -2.56 -12.12 15.54
C LYS A 263 -2.70 -11.40 14.20
N LYS A 264 -3.87 -11.50 13.54
CA LYS A 264 -4.10 -10.86 12.24
C LYS A 264 -4.06 -9.33 12.27
N ILE A 265 -4.45 -8.73 13.38
CA ILE A 265 -4.31 -7.28 13.57
C ILE A 265 -2.84 -6.92 13.70
N ALA A 266 -2.07 -7.64 14.51
CA ALA A 266 -0.64 -7.40 14.69
C ALA A 266 0.18 -7.65 13.41
N ASP A 267 -0.11 -8.75 12.69
CA ASP A 267 0.48 -9.08 11.38
C ASP A 267 0.24 -7.96 10.34
N GLY A 268 -0.81 -7.15 10.51
CA GLY A 268 -1.15 -6.06 9.60
C GLY A 268 -0.47 -4.73 9.93
N LEU A 269 0.24 -4.62 11.06
CA LEU A 269 0.94 -3.40 11.45
C LEU A 269 2.33 -3.35 10.80
N PRO A 270 2.75 -2.19 10.27
CA PRO A 270 4.09 -2.06 9.70
C PRO A 270 5.20 -2.32 10.73
N PRO A 271 6.18 -3.19 10.44
CA PRO A 271 7.30 -3.46 11.35
C PRO A 271 8.17 -2.22 11.61
N SER A 272 8.27 -1.30 10.64
CA SER A 272 9.03 -0.06 10.72
C SER A 272 8.64 0.81 11.92
N TRP A 273 7.37 0.78 12.34
CA TRP A 273 6.85 1.55 13.49
C TRP A 273 7.40 1.11 14.84
N PHE A 274 8.02 -0.07 14.88
CA PHE A 274 8.55 -0.69 16.10
C PHE A 274 10.07 -0.85 16.06
N LYS A 275 10.72 -0.37 14.99
CA LYS A 275 12.17 -0.44 14.82
C LYS A 275 12.82 0.69 15.63
N GLY A 276 13.72 0.34 16.55
CA GLY A 276 14.37 1.31 17.44
C GLY A 276 13.49 1.79 18.61
N GLU A 277 12.23 1.36 18.66
CA GLU A 277 11.32 1.65 19.76
C GLU A 277 11.46 0.65 20.90
N SER A 278 11.57 1.17 22.12
CA SER A 278 11.65 0.36 23.35
C SER A 278 10.29 0.20 24.04
N THR A 279 9.29 0.98 23.63
CA THR A 279 7.98 1.04 24.29
C THR A 279 6.84 0.92 23.29
N CYS A 280 5.69 0.44 23.78
CA CYS A 280 4.49 0.31 22.99
C CYS A 280 3.91 1.69 22.61
N LEU A 281 3.43 1.81 21.37
CA LEU A 281 2.80 3.03 20.88
C LEU A 281 1.56 3.41 21.72
N PRO A 282 1.35 4.71 22.02
CA PRO A 282 0.20 5.19 22.77
C PRO A 282 -1.16 4.70 22.26
N GLN A 283 -1.33 4.65 20.94
CA GLN A 283 -2.58 4.25 20.30
C GLN A 283 -2.90 2.75 20.48
N LEU A 284 -1.92 1.92 20.86
CA LEU A 284 -2.07 0.47 21.02
C LEU A 284 -2.38 0.05 22.47
N HIS A 285 -2.46 0.97 23.43
CA HIS A 285 -2.71 0.64 24.84
C HIS A 285 -3.99 -0.16 25.07
N ASN A 286 -5.09 0.19 24.39
CA ASN A 286 -6.36 -0.54 24.51
C ASN A 286 -6.22 -1.98 24.00
N PHE A 287 -5.50 -2.16 22.90
CA PHE A 287 -5.24 -3.47 22.31
C PHE A 287 -4.32 -4.32 23.19
N ARG A 288 -3.22 -3.75 23.70
CA ARG A 288 -2.35 -4.35 24.73
C ARG A 288 -3.17 -4.82 25.93
N ASN A 289 -3.97 -3.93 26.51
CA ASN A 289 -4.75 -4.24 27.71
C ASN A 289 -5.75 -5.38 27.46
N HIS A 290 -6.40 -5.40 26.29
CA HIS A 290 -7.27 -6.50 25.89
C HIS A 290 -6.52 -7.83 25.83
N ILE A 291 -5.33 -7.87 25.21
CA ILE A 291 -4.51 -9.09 25.12
C ILE A 291 -4.11 -9.58 26.51
N VAL A 292 -3.62 -8.68 27.37
CA VAL A 292 -3.22 -9.02 28.75
C VAL A 292 -4.40 -9.59 29.54
N GLN A 293 -5.57 -8.95 29.47
CA GLN A 293 -6.79 -9.45 30.11
C GLN A 293 -7.20 -10.83 29.56
N LYS A 294 -7.05 -11.06 28.26
CA LYS A 294 -7.34 -12.34 27.62
C LYS A 294 -6.42 -13.44 28.11
N VAL A 295 -5.11 -13.19 28.21
CA VAL A 295 -4.14 -14.13 28.78
C VAL A 295 -4.51 -14.46 30.22
N HIS A 296 -4.80 -13.45 31.05
CA HIS A 296 -5.24 -13.68 32.43
C HIS A 296 -6.51 -14.54 32.52
N ALA A 297 -7.46 -14.35 31.61
CA ALA A 297 -8.69 -15.14 31.57
C ALA A 297 -8.42 -16.60 31.18
N ILE A 298 -7.59 -16.84 30.17
CA ILE A 298 -7.21 -18.19 29.72
C ILE A 298 -6.52 -18.95 30.85
N CYS A 299 -5.49 -18.37 31.47
CA CYS A 299 -4.73 -19.01 32.54
C CYS A 299 -5.54 -19.24 33.83
N LYS A 300 -6.63 -18.48 34.06
CA LYS A 300 -7.53 -18.69 35.20
C LYS A 300 -8.56 -19.80 34.95
N GLN A 301 -8.94 -20.03 33.70
CA GLN A 301 -9.97 -21.01 33.33
C GLN A 301 -9.39 -22.41 33.14
N GLN A 302 -8.14 -22.53 32.66
CA GLN A 302 -7.49 -23.79 32.37
C GLN A 302 -6.04 -23.79 32.88
N PRO A 303 -5.53 -24.92 33.41
CA PRO A 303 -4.17 -24.99 33.90
C PRO A 303 -3.15 -24.84 32.75
N PRO A 304 -1.97 -24.21 32.98
CA PRO A 304 -0.96 -23.94 31.95
C PRO A 304 -0.37 -25.19 31.29
N THR A 305 -0.57 -26.37 31.89
CA THR A 305 -0.08 -27.67 31.41
C THR A 305 -0.89 -28.23 30.24
N ASP A 306 -2.07 -27.68 29.94
CA ASP A 306 -2.83 -28.06 28.75
C ASP A 306 -2.15 -27.53 27.47
N PRO A 307 -1.81 -28.38 26.48
CA PRO A 307 -1.10 -27.98 25.27
C PRO A 307 -1.79 -26.88 24.45
N ASN A 308 -3.13 -26.91 24.37
CA ASN A 308 -3.90 -25.93 23.59
C ASN A 308 -3.91 -24.56 24.30
N THR A 309 -4.07 -24.57 25.62
CA THR A 309 -3.99 -23.39 26.48
C THR A 309 -2.62 -22.73 26.36
N ARG A 310 -1.55 -23.53 26.43
CA ARG A 310 -0.17 -23.06 26.28
C ARG A 310 0.07 -22.45 24.91
N ALA A 311 -0.35 -23.10 23.82
CA ALA A 311 -0.20 -22.57 22.46
C ALA A 311 -0.91 -21.21 22.29
N ALA A 312 -2.15 -21.08 22.79
CA ALA A 312 -2.90 -19.84 22.72
C ALA A 312 -2.24 -18.69 23.49
N VAL A 313 -1.71 -18.94 24.69
CA VAL A 313 -0.98 -17.94 25.47
C VAL A 313 0.32 -17.54 24.76
N VAL A 314 1.08 -18.50 24.24
CA VAL A 314 2.32 -18.23 23.49
C VAL A 314 2.05 -17.35 22.27
N ASP A 315 0.96 -17.60 21.52
CA ASP A 315 0.59 -16.76 20.38
C ASP A 315 0.25 -15.33 20.81
N LEU A 316 -0.47 -15.14 21.93
CA LEU A 316 -0.72 -13.80 22.48
C LEU A 316 0.55 -13.10 22.98
N LEU A 317 1.49 -13.86 23.55
CA LEU A 317 2.80 -13.33 23.95
C LEU A 317 3.63 -12.88 22.74
N LYS A 318 3.59 -13.62 21.62
CA LYS A 318 4.20 -13.19 20.36
C LYS A 318 3.58 -11.90 19.86
N VAL A 319 2.24 -11.76 19.93
CA VAL A 319 1.57 -10.50 19.58
C VAL A 319 2.07 -9.33 20.45
N LEU A 320 2.16 -9.51 21.77
CA LEU A 320 2.70 -8.50 22.68
C LEU A 320 4.16 -8.15 22.35
N SER A 321 4.95 -9.12 21.89
CA SER A 321 6.33 -8.91 21.45
C SER A 321 6.39 -8.03 20.19
N THR A 322 5.57 -8.33 19.18
CA THR A 322 5.45 -7.54 17.94
C THR A 322 5.15 -6.06 18.22
N ILE A 323 4.27 -5.77 19.21
CA ILE A 323 3.90 -4.39 19.57
C ILE A 323 4.76 -3.79 20.71
N ARG A 324 5.93 -4.36 20.99
CA ARG A 324 6.91 -3.89 21.99
C ARG A 324 6.36 -3.74 23.41
N CYS A 325 5.51 -4.67 23.84
CA CYS A 325 4.93 -4.71 25.19
C CYS A 325 5.74 -5.59 26.16
N HIS A 326 7.07 -5.42 26.21
CA HIS A 326 7.99 -6.29 26.97
C HIS A 326 7.65 -6.38 28.46
N ASP A 327 7.29 -5.27 29.11
CA ASP A 327 6.88 -5.27 30.53
C ASP A 327 5.68 -6.19 30.81
N SER A 328 4.75 -6.26 29.85
CA SER A 328 3.57 -7.11 29.98
C SER A 328 3.92 -8.59 29.81
N ILE A 329 4.86 -8.89 28.93
CA ILE A 329 5.37 -10.26 28.73
C ILE A 329 6.04 -10.74 30.02
N MET A 330 6.93 -9.92 30.60
CA MET A 330 7.61 -10.25 31.86
C MET A 330 6.63 -10.50 33.00
N ALA A 331 5.67 -9.60 33.21
CA ALA A 331 4.67 -9.74 34.26
C ALA A 331 3.76 -10.98 34.10
N ILE A 332 3.45 -11.37 32.85
CA ILE A 332 2.69 -12.59 32.56
C ILE A 332 3.54 -13.83 32.82
N ALA A 333 4.80 -13.82 32.35
CA ALA A 333 5.71 -14.95 32.49
C ALA A 333 5.97 -15.28 33.95
N GLU A 334 6.30 -14.28 34.77
CA GLU A 334 6.54 -14.44 36.20
C GLU A 334 5.29 -14.97 36.94
N LYS A 335 4.11 -14.50 36.55
CA LYS A 335 2.85 -14.87 37.22
C LYS A 335 2.35 -16.28 36.90
N TYR A 336 2.58 -16.76 35.68
CA TYR A 336 2.00 -18.02 35.19
C TYR A 336 3.06 -19.04 34.76
N HIS A 337 4.34 -18.78 35.04
CA HIS A 337 5.46 -19.65 34.74
C HIS A 337 5.65 -19.93 33.23
N TYR A 338 5.68 -18.86 32.42
CA TYR A 338 5.96 -18.90 30.97
C TYR A 338 7.37 -18.36 30.61
N GLU A 339 8.32 -18.37 31.55
CA GLU A 339 9.68 -17.87 31.33
C GLU A 339 10.39 -18.67 30.22
N ASP A 340 10.12 -19.97 30.13
CA ASP A 340 10.67 -20.83 29.09
C ASP A 340 10.21 -20.42 27.67
N ALA A 341 9.00 -19.88 27.54
CA ALA A 341 8.49 -19.37 26.27
C ALA A 341 9.19 -18.08 25.83
N ILE A 342 9.68 -17.25 26.78
CA ILE A 342 10.46 -16.05 26.47
C ILE A 342 11.73 -16.43 25.73
N TYR A 343 12.48 -17.41 26.26
CA TYR A 343 13.72 -17.88 25.65
C TYR A 343 13.45 -18.64 24.35
N SER A 344 12.49 -19.57 24.37
CA SER A 344 12.20 -20.45 23.22
C SER A 344 11.71 -19.70 21.98
N HIS A 345 11.03 -18.57 22.17
CA HIS A 345 10.50 -17.75 21.08
C HIS A 345 11.17 -16.38 20.94
N GLN A 346 12.24 -16.12 21.69
CA GLN A 346 12.99 -14.86 21.66
C GLN A 346 12.09 -13.62 21.81
N LEU A 347 11.13 -13.68 22.73
CA LEU A 347 10.02 -12.70 22.83
C LEU A 347 10.46 -11.28 23.23
N LEU A 348 11.69 -11.12 23.71
CA LEU A 348 12.24 -9.84 24.14
C LEU A 348 13.37 -9.35 23.22
N ASN A 349 13.62 -10.05 22.11
CA ASN A 349 14.68 -9.67 21.20
C ASN A 349 14.28 -8.39 20.43
N PRO A 350 15.08 -7.30 20.49
CA PRO A 350 14.82 -6.11 19.70
C PRO A 350 14.89 -6.35 18.19
N GLU A 351 15.57 -7.41 17.73
CA GLU A 351 15.82 -7.70 16.31
C GLU A 351 14.80 -8.63 15.64
N THR A 352 13.85 -9.21 16.38
CA THR A 352 12.89 -10.20 15.83
C THR A 352 11.62 -9.60 15.20
N ALA A 353 11.58 -8.29 14.93
CA ALA A 353 10.42 -7.62 14.33
C ALA A 353 10.68 -7.15 12.90
#